data_AF-A0A1C5MGM4-F1
#
_entry.id   AF-A0A1C5MGM4-F1
#
_cell.length_a   1.000
_cell.length_b   1.000
_cell.length_c   1.000
_cell.angle_alpha   90.00
_cell.angle_beta   90.00
_cell.angle_gamma   90.00
#
_symmetry.space_group_name_H-M   'P 1'
#
loop_
_entity.id
_entity.type
_entity.pdbx_description
1 polymer ?
#
loop_
_entity_poly.entity_id
_entity_poly.type
_entity_poly.pdbx_seq_one_letter_code
_entity_poly.pdbx_strand_id
1 'polypeptide(L)'
;MEEKIIKIMQLVQIKKDNTVEFPEEARKLIREVAEKCRKLPVYKDNTDKVDTYKDGITAGEIYLDMCLKIVNAPTQIHRMVTPKMMLPLIDDKLQEEFKETEARE
;
A
#
# COMPACT_ATOMS: atom_id res chain seq x y z
N MET A 1 -10.60 -9.25 6.53
CA MET A 1 -9.41 -8.46 6.10
C MET A 1 -9.78 -7.61 4.89
N GLU A 2 -10.54 -8.19 3.99
CA GLU A 2 -11.08 -7.68 2.75
C GLU A 2 -11.89 -6.40 2.96
N GLU A 3 -12.79 -6.36 3.95
CA GLU A 3 -13.55 -5.14 4.30
C GLU A 3 -12.65 -3.97 4.66
N LYS A 4 -11.54 -4.22 5.40
CA LYS A 4 -10.57 -3.19 5.76
C LYS A 4 -9.78 -2.71 4.54
N ILE A 5 -9.43 -3.63 3.62
CA ILE A 5 -8.81 -3.28 2.35
C ILE A 5 -9.74 -2.38 1.52
N ILE A 6 -11.02 -2.74 1.41
CA ILE A 6 -12.03 -1.92 0.71
C ILE A 6 -12.14 -0.55 1.38
N LYS A 7 -12.18 -0.50 2.71
CA LYS A 7 -12.25 0.76 3.46
C LYS A 7 -11.03 1.64 3.24
N ILE A 8 -9.81 1.07 3.20
CA ILE A 8 -8.59 1.80 2.84
C ILE A 8 -8.77 2.43 1.45
N MET A 9 -9.19 1.64 0.46
CA MET A 9 -9.37 2.13 -0.92
C MET A 9 -10.43 3.23 -1.04
N GLN A 10 -11.43 3.25 -0.16
CA GLN A 10 -12.44 4.32 -0.09
C GLN A 10 -11.95 5.59 0.61
N LEU A 11 -11.00 5.47 1.55
CA LEU A 11 -10.49 6.60 2.33
C LEU A 11 -9.33 7.33 1.65
N VAL A 12 -8.46 6.58 0.95
CA VAL A 12 -7.29 7.16 0.27
C VAL A 12 -7.76 8.09 -0.85
N GLN A 13 -7.19 9.29 -0.89
CA GLN A 13 -7.58 10.33 -1.84
C GLN A 13 -6.51 10.49 -2.91
N ILE A 14 -6.92 10.45 -4.17
CA ILE A 14 -6.06 10.78 -5.32
C ILE A 14 -6.42 12.20 -5.77
N LYS A 15 -5.47 13.13 -5.66
CA LYS A 15 -5.64 14.52 -6.07
C LYS A 15 -5.49 14.68 -7.58
N LYS A 16 -5.86 15.85 -8.10
CA LYS A 16 -5.84 16.16 -9.54
C LYS A 16 -4.44 16.13 -10.16
N ASP A 17 -3.41 16.35 -9.35
CA ASP A 17 -1.99 16.28 -9.73
C ASP A 17 -1.40 14.87 -9.58
N ASN A 18 -2.24 13.85 -9.40
CA ASN A 18 -1.87 12.46 -9.13
C ASN A 18 -1.12 12.25 -7.80
N THR A 19 -1.08 13.24 -6.90
CA THR A 19 -0.59 13.00 -5.55
C THR A 19 -1.62 12.19 -4.76
N VAL A 20 -1.14 11.29 -3.91
CA VAL A 20 -1.98 10.45 -3.07
C VAL A 20 -1.88 10.92 -1.63
N GLU A 21 -3.03 11.21 -1.03
CA GLU A 21 -3.13 11.54 0.37
C GLU A 21 -3.71 10.36 1.15
N PHE A 22 -3.02 10.01 2.24
CA PHE A 22 -3.43 8.99 3.20
C PHE A 22 -3.91 9.67 4.48
N PRO A 23 -5.24 9.82 4.67
CA PRO A 23 -5.79 10.30 5.94
C PRO A 23 -5.33 9.43 7.10
N GLU A 24 -5.33 9.98 8.33
CA GLU A 24 -4.88 9.27 9.52
C GLU A 24 -5.61 7.92 9.73
N GLU A 25 -6.93 7.89 9.48
CA GLU A 25 -7.72 6.66 9.53
C GLU A 25 -7.22 5.62 8.52
N ALA A 26 -6.92 6.03 7.30
CA ALA A 26 -6.37 5.15 6.27
C ALA A 26 -4.99 4.61 6.68
N ARG A 27 -4.11 5.47 7.22
CA ARG A 27 -2.78 5.06 7.72
C ARG A 27 -2.87 4.00 8.81
N LYS A 28 -3.78 4.18 9.78
CA LYS A 28 -4.02 3.19 10.86
C LYS A 28 -4.51 1.85 10.30
N LEU A 29 -5.46 1.89 9.36
CA LEU A 29 -5.97 0.68 8.72
C LEU A 29 -4.90 -0.02 7.87
N ILE A 30 -4.10 0.74 7.12
CA ILE A 30 -2.98 0.23 6.32
C ILE A 30 -2.00 -0.52 7.23
N ARG A 31 -1.60 0.08 8.36
CA ARG A 31 -0.70 -0.55 9.32
C ARG A 31 -1.24 -1.89 9.82
N GLU A 32 -2.49 -1.90 10.27
CA GLU A 32 -3.12 -3.11 10.82
C GLU A 32 -3.23 -4.22 9.76
N VAL A 33 -3.61 -3.87 8.53
CA VAL A 33 -3.76 -4.84 7.43
C VAL A 33 -2.38 -5.33 6.99
N ALA A 34 -1.39 -4.44 6.88
CA ALA A 34 -0.02 -4.76 6.50
C ALA A 34 0.60 -5.81 7.44
N GLU A 35 0.47 -5.67 8.75
CA GLU A 35 0.95 -6.64 9.73
C GLU A 35 0.34 -8.03 9.56
N LYS A 36 -0.93 -8.10 9.16
CA LYS A 36 -1.60 -9.37 8.86
C LYS A 36 -1.15 -9.93 7.51
N CYS A 37 -0.98 -9.08 6.51
CA CYS A 37 -0.51 -9.45 5.18
C CYS A 37 0.89 -10.04 5.18
N ARG A 38 1.83 -9.49 5.97
CA ARG A 38 3.20 -10.02 6.13
C ARG A 38 3.26 -11.47 6.62
N LYS A 39 2.20 -11.96 7.26
CA LYS A 39 2.11 -13.36 7.76
C LYS A 39 1.62 -14.33 6.69
N LEU A 40 1.06 -13.85 5.58
CA LEU A 40 0.49 -14.69 4.53
C LEU A 40 1.58 -15.34 3.67
N PRO A 41 1.41 -16.61 3.24
CA PRO A 41 2.34 -17.27 2.33
C PRO A 41 2.56 -16.48 1.04
N VAL A 42 1.48 -15.95 0.45
CA VAL A 42 1.56 -15.16 -0.78
C VAL A 42 2.46 -13.93 -0.68
N TYR A 43 2.59 -13.33 0.51
CA TYR A 43 3.51 -12.24 0.74
C TYR A 43 4.95 -12.76 0.88
N LYS A 44 5.15 -13.77 1.75
CA LYS A 44 6.46 -14.37 2.02
C LYS A 44 7.11 -14.99 0.78
N ASP A 45 6.33 -15.66 -0.05
CA ASP A 45 6.82 -16.34 -1.26
C ASP A 45 7.13 -15.35 -2.40
N ASN A 46 6.81 -14.06 -2.23
CA ASN A 46 7.01 -13.01 -3.24
C ASN A 46 7.86 -11.83 -2.70
N THR A 47 8.50 -11.95 -1.54
CA THR A 47 9.36 -10.89 -0.97
C THR A 47 10.53 -10.51 -1.87
N ASP A 48 10.97 -11.39 -2.77
CA ASP A 48 12.06 -11.07 -3.69
C ASP A 48 11.61 -10.15 -4.84
N LYS A 49 10.30 -10.15 -5.16
CA LYS A 49 9.70 -9.22 -6.16
C LYS A 49 9.32 -7.88 -5.55
N VAL A 50 9.29 -7.81 -4.22
CA VAL A 50 9.00 -6.62 -3.44
C VAL A 50 10.16 -5.60 -3.50
N ASP A 51 11.38 -6.07 -3.80
CA ASP A 51 12.58 -5.26 -4.02
C ASP A 51 12.48 -4.22 -5.16
N THR A 52 11.44 -4.30 -5.99
CA THR A 52 11.20 -3.36 -7.11
C THR A 52 10.78 -1.95 -6.66
N TYR A 53 10.42 -1.77 -5.39
CA TYR A 53 9.97 -0.48 -4.83
C TYR A 53 11.02 0.19 -3.94
N LYS A 54 12.31 -0.11 -4.15
CA LYS A 54 13.44 0.55 -3.48
C LYS A 54 13.75 1.91 -4.09
N ASP A 55 14.27 2.81 -3.25
CA ASP A 55 14.84 4.14 -3.49
C ASP A 55 14.02 5.12 -4.35
N GLY A 56 13.68 6.28 -3.78
CA GLY A 56 13.11 7.41 -4.52
C GLY A 56 11.61 7.32 -4.87
N ILE A 57 10.92 6.24 -4.50
CA ILE A 57 9.47 6.09 -4.69
C ILE A 57 8.69 6.37 -3.40
N THR A 58 7.56 7.07 -3.51
CA THR A 58 6.67 7.43 -2.40
C THR A 58 5.59 6.37 -2.13
N ALA A 59 5.01 6.38 -0.94
CA ALA A 59 3.89 5.52 -0.60
C ALA A 59 2.70 5.70 -1.57
N GLY A 60 2.51 6.93 -2.05
CA GLY A 60 1.48 7.29 -3.02
C GLY A 60 1.68 6.63 -4.38
N GLU A 61 2.90 6.63 -4.89
CA GLU A 61 3.23 5.98 -6.17
C GLU A 61 3.03 4.46 -6.11
N ILE A 62 3.40 3.83 -4.99
CA ILE A 62 3.14 2.40 -4.76
C ILE A 62 1.62 2.13 -4.75
N TYR A 63 0.83 3.01 -4.12
CA TYR A 63 -0.64 2.88 -4.11
C TYR A 63 -1.26 3.03 -5.50
N LEU A 64 -0.77 3.96 -6.33
CA LEU A 64 -1.23 4.11 -7.71
C LEU A 64 -0.91 2.88 -8.56
N ASP A 65 0.29 2.33 -8.45
CA ASP A 65 0.66 1.10 -9.15
C ASP A 65 -0.20 -0.10 -8.70
N MET A 66 -0.53 -0.19 -7.40
CA MET A 66 -1.48 -1.18 -6.89
C MET A 66 -2.85 -1.06 -7.58
N CYS A 67 -3.38 0.16 -7.69
CA CYS A 67 -4.64 0.42 -8.39
C CYS A 67 -4.55 0.04 -9.88
N LEU A 68 -3.46 0.40 -10.56
CA LEU A 68 -3.24 0.07 -11.97
C LEU A 68 -3.19 -1.44 -12.20
N LYS A 69 -2.47 -2.19 -11.36
CA LYS A 69 -2.41 -3.66 -11.42
C LYS A 69 -3.78 -4.31 -11.27
N ILE A 70 -4.63 -3.76 -10.41
CA ILE A 70 -6.01 -4.22 -10.24
C ILE A 70 -6.87 -3.91 -11.47
N VAL A 71 -6.76 -2.69 -12.02
CA VAL A 71 -7.56 -2.25 -13.18
C VAL A 71 -7.15 -2.97 -14.46
N ASN A 72 -5.84 -3.17 -14.68
CA ASN A 72 -5.31 -3.80 -15.89
C ASN A 72 -5.58 -5.31 -15.96
N ALA A 73 -5.77 -5.97 -14.80
CA ALA A 73 -6.09 -7.39 -14.74
C ALA A 73 -7.22 -7.64 -13.70
N PRO A 74 -8.48 -7.26 -13.99
CA PRO A 74 -9.55 -7.19 -12.98
C PRO A 74 -10.16 -8.56 -12.60
N THR A 75 -9.36 -9.62 -12.56
CA THR A 75 -9.83 -10.92 -12.08
C THR A 75 -10.05 -10.88 -10.57
N GLN A 76 -10.88 -11.78 -10.05
CA GLN A 76 -11.13 -11.89 -8.61
C GLN A 76 -9.82 -12.11 -7.83
N ILE A 77 -8.88 -12.89 -8.38
CA ILE A 77 -7.58 -13.14 -7.76
C ILE A 77 -6.76 -11.85 -7.65
N HIS A 78 -6.64 -11.06 -8.71
CA HIS A 78 -5.87 -9.80 -8.67
C HIS A 78 -6.46 -8.79 -7.69
N ARG A 79 -7.79 -8.66 -7.64
CA ARG A 79 -8.47 -7.79 -6.68
C ARG A 79 -8.20 -8.19 -5.23
N MET A 80 -8.01 -9.47 -4.95
CA MET A 80 -7.76 -9.97 -3.59
C MET A 80 -6.28 -10.01 -3.22
N VAL A 81 -5.41 -10.43 -4.14
CA VAL A 81 -3.99 -10.72 -3.85
C VAL A 81 -3.13 -9.46 -3.97
N THR A 82 -3.39 -8.60 -4.96
CA THR A 82 -2.57 -7.40 -5.19
C THR A 82 -2.52 -6.49 -3.95
N PRO A 83 -3.64 -6.15 -3.29
CA PRO A 83 -3.59 -5.37 -2.06
C PRO A 83 -2.84 -6.09 -0.94
N LYS A 84 -2.99 -7.41 -0.83
CA LYS A 84 -2.30 -8.21 0.19
C LYS A 84 -0.79 -8.24 -0.01
N MET A 85 -0.30 -8.08 -1.24
CA MET A 85 1.13 -7.96 -1.53
C MET A 85 1.65 -6.54 -1.36
N MET A 86 0.88 -5.51 -1.74
CA MET A 86 1.39 -4.14 -1.84
C MET A 86 1.13 -3.28 -0.59
N LEU A 87 0.09 -3.57 0.21
CA LEU A 87 -0.19 -2.80 1.43
C LEU A 87 0.97 -2.81 2.45
N PRO A 88 1.70 -3.92 2.67
CA PRO A 88 2.91 -3.88 3.49
C PRO A 88 3.96 -2.88 3.02
N LEU A 89 4.09 -2.67 1.70
CA LEU A 89 5.06 -1.73 1.14
C LEU A 89 4.65 -0.28 1.29
N ILE A 90 3.36 -0.03 1.11
CA ILE A 90 2.78 1.27 1.38
C ILE A 90 2.97 1.60 2.86
N ASP A 91 2.75 0.64 3.77
CA ASP A 91 3.02 0.82 5.20
C ASP A 91 4.49 1.12 5.48
N ASP A 92 5.43 0.33 4.95
CA ASP A 92 6.87 0.54 5.16
C ASP A 92 7.29 1.95 4.71
N LYS A 93 6.83 2.38 3.53
CA LYS A 93 7.15 3.71 2.98
C LYS A 93 6.50 4.86 3.77
N LEU A 94 5.25 4.70 4.21
CA LEU A 94 4.60 5.68 5.09
C LEU A 94 5.35 5.87 6.41
N GLN A 95 5.94 4.80 6.95
CA GLN A 95 6.74 4.88 8.18
C GLN A 95 8.09 5.58 7.94
N GLU A 96 8.71 5.37 6.78
CA GLU A 96 9.94 6.09 6.37
C GLU A 96 9.66 7.60 6.22
N GLU A 97 8.63 7.96 5.45
CA GLU A 97 8.22 9.34 5.23
C GLU A 97 7.86 10.08 6.54
N PHE A 98 7.23 9.38 7.48
CA PHE A 98 6.91 9.92 8.81
C PHE A 98 8.19 10.26 9.59
N LYS A 99 9.15 9.34 9.65
CA LYS A 99 10.43 9.54 10.34
C LYS A 99 11.27 10.65 9.69
N GLU A 100 11.27 10.74 8.36
CA GLU A 100 11.96 11.83 7.65
C GLU A 100 11.36 13.20 7.95
N THR A 101 10.04 13.25 8.17
CA THR A 101 9.35 14.49 8.55
C THR A 101 9.72 14.88 9.99
N GLU A 102 9.68 13.94 10.94
CA GLU A 102 10.09 14.17 12.34
C GLU A 102 11.58 14.58 12.46
N ALA A 103 12.46 14.07 11.60
CA ALA A 103 13.89 14.39 11.63
C ALA A 103 14.24 15.78 11.06
N ARG A 104 13.28 16.45 10.41
CA ARG A 104 13.45 17.79 9.81
C ARG A 104 12.83 18.91 10.66
N GLU A 105 12.11 18.55 11.73
CA GLU A 105 11.55 19.47 12.74
C GLU A 105 12.50 19.64 13.93
#